data_AF-A0A2D6AX91-F1
#
_entry.id   AF-A0A2D6AX91-F1
#
_cell.length_a   1.000
_cell.length_b   1.000
_cell.length_c   1.000
_cell.angle_alpha   90.00
_cell.angle_beta   90.00
_cell.angle_gamma   90.00
#
_symmetry.space_group_name_H-M   'P 1'
#
loop_
_entity.id
_entity.type
_entity.pdbx_description
1 polymer ?
#
loop_
_entity_poly.entity_id
_entity_poly.type
_entity_poly.pdbx_seq_one_letter_code
_entity_poly.pdbx_strand_id
1 'polypeptide(L)'
;MSTIKSQQEILKKLGIDALNPMQEEASNAIKQNNHVILLSPTGTGKTLAFLLPLIKLLSPESEEVQAMILVPTRELALQIEQVAREMGSGYKVNAIYGGRAAIKDREDLQHSPAILIGTPGRIADKIRRNQVNASTVSFLVLDEFDKSLEVGFEDEMKEIIQAIGKVKKTILTSATQGVNIPKFVKIPNPTYVDYLHEKNDQLTIKRVISPEKDKLDTLISALKHIGNTPGIIFCNYKDTIDYVSNHLNQYDISHATYYGGMEQIDRERALVKFRNKTHQLLLATDLAARGLDIPELGFIIHYQLPHREEEFTHRNGRTARMHSSGTAYVVQWEEETVPDFLENIAIQELSENNKFAPSEWTTLFISGGRKDKISKGDLAGLFMKQGGLKSEDVGVIEIKQDCAFIAVKKNKARSAIKALDNSRVKKKKVRINEI
;
A
#
# COMPACT_ATOMS: atom_id res chain seq x y z
N MET A 1 -15.23 12.82 -25.70
CA MET A 1 -14.48 11.59 -25.40
C MET A 1 -13.12 11.99 -24.87
N SER A 2 -12.67 11.47 -23.72
CA SER A 2 -11.29 11.72 -23.29
C SER A 2 -10.35 10.99 -24.24
N THR A 3 -9.38 11.69 -24.82
CA THR A 3 -8.38 11.09 -25.70
C THR A 3 -7.64 9.98 -24.95
N ILE A 4 -7.66 8.75 -25.48
CA ILE A 4 -6.88 7.65 -24.89
C ILE A 4 -5.40 8.00 -25.06
N LYS A 5 -4.66 7.99 -23.95
CA LYS A 5 -3.25 8.32 -23.95
C LYS A 5 -2.40 7.19 -24.50
N SER A 6 -1.36 7.54 -25.26
CA SER A 6 -0.28 6.64 -25.62
C SER A 6 0.56 6.24 -24.39
N GLN A 7 1.30 5.14 -24.50
CA GLN A 7 2.22 4.71 -23.45
C GLN A 7 3.24 5.79 -23.08
N GLN A 8 3.79 6.50 -24.07
CA GLN A 8 4.76 7.58 -23.83
C GLN A 8 4.15 8.74 -23.02
N GLU A 9 2.90 9.13 -23.31
CA GLU A 9 2.20 10.16 -22.55
C GLU A 9 1.88 9.72 -21.11
N ILE A 10 1.59 8.43 -20.91
CA ILE A 10 1.38 7.85 -19.58
C ILE A 10 2.69 7.88 -18.79
N LEU A 11 3.80 7.39 -19.36
CA LEU A 11 5.11 7.36 -18.71
C LEU A 11 5.60 8.77 -18.35
N LYS A 12 5.48 9.72 -19.29
CA LYS A 12 5.81 11.14 -19.04
C LYS A 12 4.99 11.74 -17.91
N LYS A 13 3.70 11.39 -17.79
CA LYS A 13 2.84 11.88 -16.71
C LYS A 13 3.20 11.27 -15.35
N LEU A 14 3.65 10.02 -15.33
CA LEU A 14 4.14 9.35 -14.14
C LEU A 14 5.57 9.75 -13.75
N GLY A 15 6.28 10.50 -14.62
CA GLY A 15 7.68 10.86 -14.40
C GLY A 15 8.63 9.66 -14.54
N ILE A 16 8.28 8.70 -15.41
CA ILE A 16 9.07 7.50 -15.67
C ILE A 16 9.74 7.68 -17.03
N ASP A 17 11.08 7.70 -17.04
CA ASP A 17 11.86 7.90 -18.27
C ASP A 17 11.84 6.65 -19.18
N ALA A 18 12.00 5.47 -18.59
CA ALA A 18 12.00 4.18 -19.28
C ALA A 18 11.42 3.07 -18.39
N LEU A 19 10.93 1.99 -19.02
CA LEU A 19 10.51 0.78 -18.32
C LEU A 19 11.74 -0.02 -17.86
N ASN A 20 11.62 -0.75 -16.75
CA ASN A 20 12.66 -1.70 -16.34
C ASN A 20 12.53 -3.04 -17.12
N PRO A 21 13.56 -3.91 -17.11
CA PRO A 21 13.55 -5.17 -17.88
C PRO A 21 12.32 -6.04 -17.61
N MET A 22 11.94 -6.20 -16.34
CA MET A 22 10.74 -6.94 -15.93
C MET A 22 9.47 -6.37 -16.56
N GLN A 23 9.30 -5.04 -16.54
CA GLN A 23 8.13 -4.37 -17.12
C GLN A 23 8.08 -4.51 -18.64
N GLU A 24 9.22 -4.48 -19.32
CA GLU A 24 9.29 -4.67 -20.77
C GLU A 24 8.93 -6.10 -21.16
N GLU A 25 9.53 -7.09 -20.49
CA GLU A 25 9.27 -8.50 -20.74
C GLU A 25 7.81 -8.86 -20.42
N ALA A 26 7.30 -8.45 -19.26
CA ALA A 26 5.90 -8.64 -18.89
C ALA A 26 4.95 -7.99 -19.91
N SER A 27 5.24 -6.77 -20.36
CA SER A 27 4.44 -6.08 -21.38
C SER A 27 4.39 -6.87 -22.69
N ASN A 28 5.50 -7.47 -23.11
CA ASN A 28 5.57 -8.27 -24.33
C ASN A 28 4.86 -9.62 -24.17
N ALA A 29 5.08 -10.32 -23.06
CA ALA A 29 4.41 -11.57 -22.74
C ALA A 29 2.88 -11.39 -22.68
N ILE A 30 2.39 -10.34 -22.03
CA ILE A 30 0.96 -10.03 -21.92
C ILE A 30 0.34 -9.70 -23.28
N LYS A 31 1.07 -9.06 -24.20
CA LYS A 31 0.56 -8.83 -25.56
C LYS A 31 0.40 -10.13 -26.34
N GLN A 32 1.40 -11.02 -26.28
CA GLN A 32 1.47 -12.21 -27.12
C GLN A 32 0.66 -13.40 -26.60
N ASN A 33 0.49 -13.51 -25.28
CA ASN A 33 -0.05 -14.72 -24.65
C ASN A 33 -1.34 -14.46 -23.88
N ASN A 34 -2.28 -15.41 -23.90
CA ASN A 34 -3.55 -15.29 -23.17
C ASN A 34 -3.40 -15.52 -21.67
N HIS A 35 -2.34 -16.21 -21.26
CA HIS A 35 -2.12 -16.64 -19.89
C HIS A 35 -0.69 -16.30 -19.51
N VAL A 36 -0.53 -15.39 -18.54
CA VAL A 36 0.79 -14.93 -18.10
C VAL A 36 0.88 -15.03 -16.58
N ILE A 37 1.98 -15.62 -16.10
CA ILE A 37 2.36 -15.64 -14.69
C ILE A 37 3.60 -14.77 -14.55
N LEU A 38 3.48 -13.70 -13.78
CA LEU A 38 4.56 -12.78 -13.44
C LEU A 38 5.04 -13.04 -12.01
N LEU A 39 6.22 -13.62 -11.87
CA LEU A 39 6.86 -13.88 -10.58
C LEU A 39 7.90 -12.79 -10.33
N SER A 40 7.65 -11.92 -9.37
CA SER A 40 8.59 -10.82 -9.06
C SER A 40 8.39 -10.32 -7.62
N PRO A 41 9.45 -9.89 -6.92
CA PRO A 41 9.36 -9.33 -5.57
C PRO A 41 8.41 -8.13 -5.50
N THR A 42 7.91 -7.79 -4.30
CA THR A 42 7.14 -6.56 -4.10
C THR A 42 8.03 -5.33 -4.34
N GLY A 43 7.47 -4.26 -4.90
CA GLY A 43 8.22 -3.02 -5.14
C GLY A 43 8.95 -2.92 -6.48
N THR A 44 8.93 -3.97 -7.32
CA THR A 44 9.57 -3.98 -8.65
C THR A 44 8.76 -3.27 -9.75
N GLY A 45 7.59 -2.72 -9.41
CA GLY A 45 6.70 -2.05 -10.36
C GLY A 45 5.75 -2.97 -11.14
N LYS A 46 5.39 -4.13 -10.56
CA LYS A 46 4.42 -5.10 -11.13
C LYS A 46 3.10 -4.45 -11.60
N THR A 47 2.58 -3.50 -10.81
CA THR A 47 1.34 -2.80 -11.13
C THR A 47 1.40 -2.11 -12.49
N LEU A 48 2.50 -1.42 -12.79
CA LEU A 48 2.68 -0.78 -14.09
C LEU A 48 2.87 -1.81 -15.21
N ALA A 49 3.57 -2.92 -14.91
CA ALA A 49 3.85 -4.01 -15.84
C ALA A 49 2.58 -4.64 -16.41
N PHE A 50 1.53 -4.85 -15.58
CA PHE A 50 0.25 -5.37 -16.07
C PHE A 50 -0.73 -4.27 -16.53
N LEU A 51 -0.74 -3.08 -15.91
CA LEU A 51 -1.71 -2.03 -16.28
C LEU A 51 -1.45 -1.46 -17.67
N LEU A 52 -0.19 -1.23 -18.05
CA LEU A 52 0.17 -0.66 -19.36
C LEU A 52 -0.33 -1.50 -20.55
N PRO A 53 -0.03 -2.80 -20.65
CA PRO A 53 -0.57 -3.63 -21.72
C PRO A 53 -2.08 -3.82 -21.58
N LEU A 54 -2.63 -3.94 -20.36
CA LEU A 54 -4.07 -4.10 -20.14
C LEU A 54 -4.89 -2.93 -20.69
N ILE A 55 -4.48 -1.69 -20.42
CA ILE A 55 -5.18 -0.48 -20.88
C ILE A 55 -5.24 -0.41 -22.41
N LYS A 56 -4.20 -0.89 -23.11
CA LYS A 56 -4.18 -0.93 -24.58
C LYS A 56 -5.17 -1.94 -25.18
N LEU A 57 -5.60 -2.94 -24.40
CA LEU A 57 -6.54 -3.97 -24.84
C LEU A 57 -8.01 -3.56 -24.64
N LEU A 58 -8.27 -2.49 -23.87
CA LEU A 58 -9.63 -2.01 -23.61
C LEU A 58 -10.18 -1.28 -24.83
N SER A 59 -11.49 -1.43 -25.05
CA SER A 59 -12.24 -0.69 -26.07
C SER A 59 -12.87 0.58 -25.46
N PRO A 60 -12.72 1.76 -26.09
CA PRO A 60 -13.41 2.98 -25.67
C PRO A 60 -14.92 2.96 -25.92
N GLU A 61 -15.40 2.09 -26.80
CA GLU A 61 -16.81 2.02 -27.21
C GLU A 61 -17.66 1.22 -26.21
N SER A 62 -17.02 0.43 -25.34
CA SER A 62 -17.71 -0.37 -24.33
C SER A 62 -17.96 0.45 -23.07
N GLU A 63 -19.23 0.55 -22.67
CA GLU A 63 -19.64 1.15 -21.39
C GLU A 63 -19.60 0.15 -20.22
N GLU A 64 -19.32 -1.14 -20.49
CA GLU A 64 -19.31 -2.20 -19.48
C GLU A 64 -17.96 -2.39 -18.77
N VAL A 65 -17.96 -3.17 -17.69
CA VAL A 65 -16.73 -3.62 -17.03
C VAL A 65 -16.00 -4.61 -17.95
N GLN A 66 -14.82 -4.23 -18.43
CA GLN A 66 -14.01 -5.01 -19.36
C GLN A 66 -12.88 -5.77 -18.66
N ALA A 67 -12.29 -5.15 -17.63
CA ALA A 67 -11.21 -5.73 -16.85
C ALA A 67 -11.54 -5.78 -15.36
N MET A 68 -11.21 -6.91 -14.73
CA MET A 68 -11.34 -7.11 -13.29
C MET A 68 -9.97 -7.42 -12.68
N ILE A 69 -9.60 -6.69 -11.63
CA ILE A 69 -8.34 -6.86 -10.90
C ILE A 69 -8.70 -7.29 -9.47
N LEU A 70 -8.42 -8.54 -9.13
CA LEU A 70 -8.63 -9.08 -7.80
C LEU A 70 -7.35 -8.96 -6.99
N VAL A 71 -7.49 -8.48 -5.76
CA VAL A 71 -6.37 -8.22 -4.85
C VAL A 71 -6.70 -8.66 -3.41
N PRO A 72 -5.70 -9.09 -2.62
CA PRO A 72 -5.94 -9.59 -1.26
C PRO A 72 -6.33 -8.51 -0.25
N THR A 73 -5.91 -7.25 -0.43
CA THR A 73 -6.10 -6.20 0.58
C THR A 73 -6.78 -4.96 0.02
N ARG A 74 -7.41 -4.19 0.92
CA ARG A 74 -8.10 -2.94 0.56
C ARG A 74 -7.09 -1.89 0.13
N GLU A 75 -5.95 -1.90 0.81
CA GLU A 75 -4.84 -0.99 0.63
C GLU A 75 -4.20 -1.17 -0.75
N LEU A 76 -3.99 -2.42 -1.18
CA LEU A 76 -3.51 -2.70 -2.53
C LEU A 76 -4.55 -2.29 -3.60
N ALA A 77 -5.85 -2.51 -3.34
CA ALA A 77 -6.91 -2.07 -4.26
C ALA A 77 -6.86 -0.55 -4.50
N LEU A 78 -6.74 0.22 -3.42
CA LEU A 78 -6.62 1.68 -3.46
C LEU A 78 -5.33 2.14 -4.15
N GLN A 79 -4.21 1.44 -3.92
CA GLN A 79 -2.94 1.75 -4.56
C GLN A 79 -3.03 1.57 -6.08
N ILE A 80 -3.52 0.42 -6.55
CA ILE A 80 -3.68 0.16 -7.99
C ILE A 80 -4.67 1.16 -8.60
N GLU A 81 -5.76 1.49 -7.91
CA GLU A 81 -6.72 2.50 -8.36
C GLU A 81 -6.04 3.87 -8.53
N GLN A 82 -5.23 4.28 -7.55
CA GLN A 82 -4.50 5.54 -7.61
C GLN A 82 -3.55 5.56 -8.80
N VAL A 83 -2.73 4.51 -8.99
CA VAL A 83 -1.80 4.40 -10.12
C VAL A 83 -2.56 4.47 -11.44
N ALA A 84 -3.63 3.68 -11.60
CA ALA A 84 -4.43 3.66 -12.82
C ALA A 84 -5.08 5.02 -13.13
N ARG A 85 -5.52 5.76 -12.11
CA ARG A 85 -6.05 7.14 -12.27
C ARG A 85 -4.95 8.14 -12.60
N GLU A 86 -3.76 8.00 -12.01
CA GLU A 86 -2.60 8.87 -12.27
C GLU A 86 -2.08 8.69 -13.69
N MET A 87 -2.08 7.47 -14.24
CA MET A 87 -1.82 7.22 -15.67
C MET A 87 -2.72 8.10 -16.56
N GLY A 88 -3.97 8.33 -16.14
CA GLY A 88 -4.90 9.19 -16.85
C GLY A 88 -5.21 8.69 -18.26
N SER A 89 -5.42 7.39 -18.40
CA SER A 89 -5.66 6.68 -19.66
C SER A 89 -6.95 7.09 -20.38
N GLY A 90 -7.86 7.78 -19.68
CA GLY A 90 -9.20 8.13 -20.17
C GLY A 90 -10.28 7.12 -19.77
N TYR A 91 -9.88 5.94 -19.30
CA TYR A 91 -10.81 4.93 -18.80
C TYR A 91 -11.25 5.22 -17.36
N LYS A 92 -12.54 4.99 -17.08
CA LYS A 92 -13.05 5.02 -15.70
C LYS A 92 -12.55 3.78 -14.96
N VAL A 93 -11.95 4.00 -13.80
CA VAL A 93 -11.42 2.95 -12.92
C VAL A 93 -12.02 3.17 -11.54
N ASN A 94 -12.53 2.13 -10.89
CA ASN A 94 -13.01 2.20 -9.50
C ASN A 94 -12.49 1.01 -8.70
N ALA A 95 -12.23 1.22 -7.40
CA ALA A 95 -11.97 0.15 -6.45
C ALA A 95 -13.15 -0.10 -5.49
N ILE A 96 -13.48 -1.37 -5.28
CA ILE A 96 -14.49 -1.81 -4.29
C ILE A 96 -13.88 -2.83 -3.31
N TYR A 97 -14.16 -2.64 -2.02
CA TYR A 97 -13.61 -3.47 -0.95
C TYR A 97 -14.50 -3.41 0.29
N GLY A 98 -14.30 -4.35 1.22
CA GLY A 98 -15.06 -4.41 2.48
C GLY A 98 -14.84 -3.18 3.38
N GLY A 99 -15.78 -2.89 4.29
CA GLY A 99 -15.69 -1.74 5.21
C GLY A 99 -16.04 -0.38 4.60
N ARG A 100 -16.35 -0.32 3.30
CA ARG A 100 -16.88 0.88 2.64
C ARG A 100 -18.41 0.94 2.76
N ALA A 101 -18.96 2.13 2.99
CA ALA A 101 -20.40 2.35 3.06
C ALA A 101 -21.08 1.92 1.75
N ALA A 102 -22.14 1.10 1.83
CA ALA A 102 -22.82 0.54 0.68
C ALA A 102 -23.37 1.59 -0.31
N ILE A 103 -23.71 2.78 0.20
CA ILE A 103 -24.17 3.92 -0.60
C ILE A 103 -23.06 4.37 -1.57
N LYS A 104 -21.81 4.45 -1.10
CA LYS A 104 -20.68 4.88 -1.94
C LYS A 104 -20.39 3.89 -3.07
N ASP A 105 -20.54 2.59 -2.83
CA ASP A 105 -20.38 1.60 -3.90
C ASP A 105 -21.46 1.75 -4.96
N ARG A 106 -22.70 2.00 -4.53
CA ARG A 106 -23.82 2.21 -5.45
C ARG A 106 -23.61 3.45 -6.31
N GLU A 107 -23.17 4.57 -5.72
CA GLU A 107 -22.82 5.79 -6.46
C GLU A 107 -21.68 5.55 -7.46
N ASP A 108 -20.62 4.86 -7.05
CA ASP A 108 -19.47 4.59 -7.91
C ASP A 108 -19.84 3.70 -9.11
N LEU A 109 -20.73 2.72 -8.89
CA LEU A 109 -21.21 1.74 -9.88
C LEU A 109 -22.44 2.20 -10.67
N GLN A 110 -23.01 3.39 -10.42
CA GLN A 110 -24.09 3.93 -11.25
C GLN A 110 -23.69 4.05 -12.74
N HIS A 111 -22.41 4.31 -13.00
CA HIS A 111 -21.82 4.18 -14.32
C HIS A 111 -20.70 3.14 -14.23
N SER A 112 -20.80 2.08 -15.01
CA SER A 112 -19.82 0.99 -14.99
C SER A 112 -18.41 1.51 -15.29
N PRO A 113 -17.40 1.17 -14.46
CA PRO A 113 -16.01 1.46 -14.78
C PRO A 113 -15.49 0.45 -15.81
N ALA A 114 -14.60 0.87 -16.71
CA ALA A 114 -13.95 -0.06 -17.64
C ALA A 114 -13.02 -1.04 -16.90
N ILE A 115 -12.41 -0.59 -15.79
CA ILE A 115 -11.57 -1.40 -14.90
C ILE A 115 -12.17 -1.40 -13.50
N LEU A 116 -12.54 -2.58 -13.00
CA LEU A 116 -13.01 -2.78 -11.63
C LEU A 116 -11.93 -3.48 -10.81
N ILE A 117 -11.45 -2.81 -9.75
CA ILE A 117 -10.46 -3.35 -8.82
C ILE A 117 -11.19 -3.75 -7.53
N GLY A 118 -10.85 -4.87 -6.91
CA GLY A 118 -11.42 -5.15 -5.60
C GLY A 118 -10.95 -6.40 -4.90
N THR A 119 -11.31 -6.48 -3.62
CA THR A 119 -11.09 -7.68 -2.80
C THR A 119 -12.11 -8.77 -3.17
N PRO A 120 -11.72 -10.05 -3.30
CA PRO A 120 -12.61 -11.14 -3.73
C PRO A 120 -13.95 -11.18 -2.99
N GLY A 121 -13.93 -11.13 -1.65
CA GLY A 121 -15.16 -11.15 -0.85
C GLY A 121 -16.17 -10.05 -1.18
N ARG A 122 -15.70 -8.82 -1.47
CA ARG A 122 -16.59 -7.71 -1.84
C ARG A 122 -17.10 -7.84 -3.28
N ILE A 123 -16.23 -8.24 -4.21
CA ILE A 123 -16.62 -8.43 -5.62
C ILE A 123 -17.67 -9.54 -5.72
N ALA A 124 -17.46 -10.67 -5.06
CA ALA A 124 -18.42 -11.78 -5.01
C ALA A 124 -19.77 -11.33 -4.44
N ASP A 125 -19.79 -10.59 -3.32
CA ASP A 125 -21.04 -10.01 -2.77
C ASP A 125 -21.78 -9.11 -3.78
N LYS A 126 -21.05 -8.30 -4.57
CA LYS A 126 -21.66 -7.45 -5.61
C LYS A 126 -22.23 -8.26 -6.77
N ILE A 127 -21.55 -9.33 -7.18
CA ILE A 127 -22.04 -10.24 -8.21
C ILE A 127 -23.31 -10.95 -7.72
N ARG A 128 -23.32 -11.52 -6.51
CA ARG A 128 -24.51 -12.16 -5.92
C ARG A 128 -25.74 -11.27 -5.85
N ARG A 129 -25.53 -9.97 -5.62
CA ARG A 129 -26.58 -8.95 -5.56
C ARG A 129 -26.96 -8.38 -6.93
N ASN A 130 -26.44 -8.92 -8.03
CA ASN A 130 -26.61 -8.41 -9.40
C ASN A 130 -26.24 -6.92 -9.54
N GLN A 131 -25.25 -6.46 -8.77
CA GLN A 131 -24.74 -5.07 -8.83
C GLN A 131 -23.52 -4.93 -9.74
N VAL A 132 -22.87 -6.03 -10.09
CA VAL A 132 -21.76 -6.09 -11.04
C VAL A 132 -22.05 -7.23 -12.00
N ASN A 133 -22.11 -6.94 -13.30
CA ASN A 133 -22.20 -7.96 -14.33
C ASN A 133 -20.81 -8.50 -14.65
N ALA A 134 -20.49 -9.70 -14.16
CA ALA A 134 -19.19 -10.33 -14.39
C ALA A 134 -19.03 -10.88 -15.81
N SER A 135 -20.13 -11.16 -16.53
CA SER A 135 -20.07 -11.83 -17.84
C SER A 135 -19.48 -10.95 -18.95
N THR A 136 -19.35 -9.65 -18.73
CA THR A 136 -18.73 -8.69 -19.67
C THR A 136 -17.21 -8.64 -19.53
N VAL A 137 -16.66 -9.17 -18.43
CA VAL A 137 -15.23 -9.12 -18.13
C VAL A 137 -14.48 -10.03 -19.09
N SER A 138 -13.59 -9.44 -19.89
CA SER A 138 -12.73 -10.17 -20.82
C SER A 138 -11.30 -10.36 -20.29
N PHE A 139 -10.88 -9.51 -19.34
CA PHE A 139 -9.51 -9.48 -18.83
C PHE A 139 -9.52 -9.63 -17.31
N LEU A 140 -8.79 -10.62 -16.80
CA LEU A 140 -8.67 -10.89 -15.36
C LEU A 140 -7.23 -10.71 -14.91
N VAL A 141 -7.03 -9.96 -13.84
CA VAL A 141 -5.74 -9.86 -13.14
C VAL A 141 -5.93 -10.38 -11.71
N LEU A 142 -5.03 -11.27 -11.28
CA LEU A 142 -4.93 -11.75 -9.91
C LEU A 142 -3.58 -11.26 -9.36
N ASP A 143 -3.60 -10.15 -8.62
CA ASP A 143 -2.37 -9.53 -8.08
C ASP A 143 -2.12 -10.00 -6.64
N GLU A 144 -0.88 -10.35 -6.31
CA GLU A 144 -0.51 -11.00 -5.04
C GLU A 144 -1.38 -12.25 -4.78
N PHE A 145 -1.35 -13.19 -5.74
CA PHE A 145 -2.23 -14.36 -5.75
C PHE A 145 -1.94 -15.35 -4.61
N ASP A 146 -0.67 -15.60 -4.32
CA ASP A 146 -0.22 -16.34 -3.12
C ASP A 146 -0.92 -15.83 -1.87
N LYS A 147 -0.90 -14.51 -1.69
CA LYS A 147 -1.51 -13.88 -0.54
C LYS A 147 -3.03 -14.02 -0.51
N SER A 148 -3.67 -14.02 -1.67
CA SER A 148 -5.13 -14.22 -1.74
C SER A 148 -5.54 -15.60 -1.25
N LEU A 149 -4.73 -16.64 -1.51
CA LEU A 149 -4.93 -17.99 -0.99
C LEU A 149 -4.71 -18.05 0.52
N GLU A 150 -3.64 -17.45 1.03
CA GLU A 150 -3.34 -17.41 2.47
C GLU A 150 -4.43 -16.73 3.31
N VAL A 151 -5.09 -15.70 2.76
CA VAL A 151 -6.22 -15.01 3.42
C VAL A 151 -7.50 -15.87 3.37
N GLY A 152 -7.53 -16.91 2.54
CA GLY A 152 -8.66 -17.81 2.41
C GLY A 152 -9.72 -17.36 1.40
N PHE A 153 -9.35 -16.57 0.37
CA PHE A 153 -10.30 -16.10 -0.66
C PHE A 153 -10.56 -17.11 -1.79
N GLU A 154 -10.23 -18.38 -1.59
CA GLU A 154 -10.33 -19.40 -2.64
C GLU A 154 -11.75 -19.55 -3.18
N ASP A 155 -12.74 -19.65 -2.29
CA ASP A 155 -14.13 -19.87 -2.66
C ASP A 155 -14.71 -18.65 -3.38
N GLU A 156 -14.43 -17.42 -2.92
CA GLU A 156 -14.91 -16.23 -3.58
C GLU A 156 -14.24 -16.01 -4.94
N MET A 157 -12.93 -16.28 -5.07
CA MET A 157 -12.26 -16.22 -6.38
C MET A 157 -12.85 -17.24 -7.35
N LYS A 158 -13.13 -18.45 -6.88
CA LYS A 158 -13.78 -19.50 -7.68
C LYS A 158 -15.15 -19.06 -8.16
N GLU A 159 -15.97 -18.48 -7.29
CA GLU A 159 -17.30 -17.95 -7.63
C GLU A 159 -17.20 -16.84 -8.69
N ILE A 160 -16.28 -15.89 -8.51
CA ILE A 160 -16.06 -14.78 -9.46
C ILE A 160 -15.65 -15.32 -10.83
N ILE A 161 -14.67 -16.21 -10.88
CA ILE A 161 -14.16 -16.75 -12.15
C ILE A 161 -15.23 -17.60 -12.86
N GLN A 162 -16.08 -18.29 -12.11
CA GLN A 162 -17.25 -18.97 -12.67
C GLN A 162 -18.27 -17.98 -13.26
N ALA A 163 -18.55 -16.87 -12.57
CA ALA A 163 -19.47 -15.84 -13.03
C ALA A 163 -18.95 -15.08 -14.27
N ILE A 164 -17.64 -14.92 -14.41
CA ILE A 164 -17.03 -14.36 -15.63
C ILE A 164 -17.21 -15.31 -16.83
N GLY A 165 -17.08 -16.62 -16.59
CA GLY A 165 -17.29 -17.65 -17.61
C GLY A 165 -16.12 -17.78 -18.58
N LYS A 166 -15.98 -16.85 -19.54
CA LYS A 166 -14.94 -16.87 -20.58
C LYS A 166 -14.02 -15.65 -20.47
N VAL A 167 -12.85 -15.87 -19.87
CA VAL A 167 -11.78 -14.88 -19.80
C VAL A 167 -10.89 -15.00 -21.06
N LYS A 168 -10.67 -13.90 -21.78
CA LYS A 168 -9.77 -13.87 -22.95
C LYS A 168 -8.30 -13.84 -22.52
N LYS A 169 -8.00 -13.13 -21.42
CA LYS A 169 -6.65 -13.00 -20.90
C LYS A 169 -6.62 -13.02 -19.38
N THR A 170 -5.77 -13.87 -18.81
CA THR A 170 -5.54 -13.94 -17.36
C THR A 170 -4.09 -13.61 -17.06
N ILE A 171 -3.87 -12.64 -16.18
CA ILE A 171 -2.56 -12.25 -15.67
C ILE A 171 -2.53 -12.58 -14.19
N LEU A 172 -1.58 -13.40 -13.76
CA LEU A 172 -1.39 -13.74 -12.36
C LEU A 172 -0.04 -13.18 -11.91
N THR A 173 -0.01 -12.47 -10.79
CA THR A 173 1.25 -12.04 -10.17
C THR A 173 1.44 -12.74 -8.83
N SER A 174 2.69 -13.05 -8.51
CA SER A 174 3.08 -13.64 -7.24
C SER A 174 4.47 -13.17 -6.85
N ALA A 175 4.76 -13.16 -5.55
CA ALA A 175 6.11 -12.92 -5.03
C ALA A 175 6.80 -14.23 -4.61
N THR A 176 6.15 -15.38 -4.81
CA THR A 176 6.66 -16.71 -4.46
C THR A 176 6.56 -17.68 -5.65
N GLN A 177 7.53 -18.60 -5.74
CA GLN A 177 7.67 -19.55 -6.85
C GLN A 177 6.80 -20.82 -6.67
N GLY A 178 6.43 -21.16 -5.41
CA GLY A 178 5.75 -22.40 -5.03
C GLY A 178 4.22 -22.35 -5.02
N VAL A 179 3.60 -21.35 -5.63
CA VAL A 179 2.13 -21.19 -5.55
C VAL A 179 1.43 -22.30 -6.32
N ASN A 180 0.76 -23.19 -5.60
CA ASN A 180 -0.11 -24.18 -6.22
C ASN A 180 -1.33 -23.47 -6.82
N ILE A 181 -1.34 -23.30 -8.15
CA ILE A 181 -2.44 -22.62 -8.85
C ILE A 181 -3.65 -23.56 -8.89
N PRO A 182 -4.74 -23.24 -8.19
CA PRO A 182 -5.91 -24.08 -8.17
C PRO A 182 -6.53 -24.22 -9.55
N LYS A 183 -7.12 -25.39 -9.83
CA LYS A 183 -7.75 -25.69 -11.14
C LYS A 183 -8.84 -24.69 -11.53
N PHE A 184 -9.48 -24.02 -10.56
CA PHE A 184 -10.55 -23.06 -10.84
C PHE A 184 -10.07 -21.81 -11.56
N VAL A 185 -8.77 -21.47 -11.50
CA VAL A 185 -8.23 -20.26 -12.12
C VAL A 185 -8.22 -20.36 -13.66
N LYS A 186 -8.26 -21.59 -14.20
CA LYS A 186 -8.35 -21.89 -15.64
C LYS A 186 -7.27 -21.17 -16.48
N ILE A 187 -6.01 -21.40 -16.14
CA ILE A 187 -4.84 -20.86 -16.84
C ILE A 187 -4.09 -22.01 -17.54
N PRO A 188 -4.54 -22.49 -18.71
CA PRO A 188 -3.82 -23.50 -19.47
C PRO A 188 -2.53 -22.94 -20.09
N ASN A 189 -1.44 -23.70 -20.02
CA ASN A 189 -0.15 -23.39 -20.66
C ASN A 189 0.31 -21.93 -20.46
N PRO A 190 0.47 -21.45 -19.22
CA PRO A 190 0.88 -20.07 -18.97
C PRO A 190 2.31 -19.82 -19.44
N THR A 191 2.54 -18.60 -19.94
CA THR A 191 3.89 -18.05 -20.11
C THR A 191 4.38 -17.53 -18.77
N TYR A 192 5.55 -17.98 -18.33
CA TYR A 192 6.20 -17.51 -17.12
C TYR A 192 7.16 -16.36 -17.43
N VAL A 193 7.07 -15.30 -16.65
CA VAL A 193 8.03 -14.19 -16.58
C VAL A 193 8.57 -14.19 -15.16
N ASP A 194 9.79 -14.68 -14.96
CA ASP A 194 10.36 -14.96 -13.63
C ASP A 194 11.55 -14.07 -13.30
N TYR A 195 11.33 -13.20 -12.32
CA TYR A 195 12.25 -12.19 -11.81
C TYR A 195 12.44 -12.33 -10.29
N LEU A 196 12.15 -13.49 -9.69
CA LEU A 196 12.35 -13.70 -8.24
C LEU A 196 13.84 -13.71 -7.84
N HIS A 197 14.71 -14.09 -8.76
CA HIS A 197 16.15 -14.30 -8.53
C HIS A 197 17.02 -13.11 -8.90
N GLU A 198 16.46 -12.04 -9.47
CA GLU A 198 17.21 -10.80 -9.65
C GLU A 198 17.48 -10.20 -8.27
N LYS A 199 18.75 -10.30 -7.83
CA LYS A 199 19.25 -9.79 -6.56
C LYS A 199 18.87 -8.32 -6.41
N ASN A 200 17.87 -8.04 -5.58
CA ASN A 200 17.77 -6.73 -4.95
C ASN A 200 19.00 -6.57 -4.04
N ASP A 201 19.68 -5.45 -4.16
CA ASP A 201 20.83 -5.08 -3.34
C ASP A 201 20.56 -5.37 -1.85
N GLN A 202 21.55 -5.98 -1.20
CA GLN A 202 21.47 -6.64 0.11
C GLN A 202 20.76 -5.80 1.17
N LEU A 203 19.57 -6.23 1.56
CA LEU A 203 19.02 -5.90 2.87
C LEU A 203 20.03 -6.35 3.93
N THR A 204 20.52 -5.41 4.74
CA THR A 204 21.38 -5.77 5.87
C THR A 204 20.48 -6.28 6.98
N ILE A 205 20.61 -7.55 7.34
CA ILE A 205 19.90 -8.12 8.49
C ILE A 205 20.85 -8.15 9.68
N LYS A 206 20.36 -7.76 10.85
CA LYS A 206 21.12 -7.74 12.10
C LYS A 206 20.28 -8.30 13.24
N ARG A 207 20.93 -9.03 14.17
CA ARG A 207 20.30 -9.54 15.39
C ARG A 207 20.59 -8.61 16.55
N VAL A 208 19.56 -8.31 17.34
CA VAL A 208 19.67 -7.57 18.59
C VAL A 208 19.27 -8.51 19.70
N ILE A 209 20.23 -8.87 20.54
CA ILE A 209 20.01 -9.82 21.63
C ILE A 209 19.44 -9.08 22.83
N SER A 210 18.31 -9.57 23.31
CA SER A 210 17.66 -9.14 24.54
C SER A 210 18.08 -10.08 25.67
N PRO A 211 18.57 -9.54 26.80
CA PRO A 211 18.92 -10.37 27.96
C PRO A 211 17.67 -10.96 28.63
N GLU A 212 16.52 -10.32 28.47
CA GLU A 212 15.26 -10.74 29.08
C GLU A 212 14.28 -11.25 28.04
N LYS A 213 13.36 -12.10 28.50
CA LYS A 213 12.26 -12.59 27.65
C LYS A 213 11.31 -11.46 27.26
N ASP A 214 11.13 -10.47 28.13
CA ASP A 214 10.44 -9.23 27.76
C ASP A 214 11.41 -8.30 27.03
N LYS A 215 11.19 -8.18 25.72
CA LYS A 215 12.10 -7.50 24.80
C LYS A 215 11.87 -5.98 24.73
N LEU A 216 11.01 -5.41 25.59
CA LEU A 216 10.60 -4.01 25.52
C LEU A 216 11.76 -3.03 25.73
N ASP A 217 12.58 -3.20 26.77
CA ASP A 217 13.71 -2.31 27.02
C ASP A 217 14.75 -2.41 25.89
N THR A 218 15.00 -3.62 25.40
CA THR A 218 15.86 -3.85 24.23
C THR A 218 15.33 -3.17 22.97
N LEU A 219 14.00 -3.13 22.77
CA LEU A 219 13.37 -2.39 21.68
C LEU A 219 13.64 -0.88 21.81
N ILE A 220 13.55 -0.32 23.02
CA ILE A 220 13.88 1.10 23.26
C ILE A 220 15.36 1.38 22.96
N SER A 221 16.27 0.54 23.45
CA SER A 221 17.70 0.67 23.15
C SER A 221 17.99 0.56 21.65
N ALA A 222 17.29 -0.32 20.93
CA ALA A 222 17.41 -0.46 19.49
C ALA A 222 16.92 0.81 18.76
N LEU A 223 15.79 1.38 19.17
CA LEU A 223 15.28 2.64 18.61
C LEU A 223 16.21 3.82 18.86
N LYS A 224 16.83 3.91 20.05
CA LYS A 224 17.86 4.91 20.35
C LYS A 224 19.11 4.72 19.50
N HIS A 225 19.54 3.48 19.28
CA HIS A 225 20.67 3.20 18.40
C HIS A 225 20.40 3.65 16.96
N ILE A 226 19.21 3.37 16.43
CA ILE A 226 18.83 3.70 15.06
C ILE A 226 18.58 5.21 14.87
N GLY A 227 18.01 5.89 15.87
CA GLY A 227 17.67 7.31 15.82
C GLY A 227 16.39 7.62 15.03
N ASN A 228 16.23 8.88 14.63
CA ASN A 228 15.02 9.46 14.04
C ASN A 228 14.79 9.10 12.57
N THR A 229 14.79 7.81 12.28
CA THR A 229 14.57 7.28 10.94
C THR A 229 13.18 6.66 10.86
N PRO A 230 12.40 6.85 9.77
CA PRO A 230 11.13 6.17 9.62
C PRO A 230 11.30 4.65 9.53
N GLY A 231 10.49 3.91 10.29
CA GLY A 231 10.60 2.46 10.35
C GLY A 231 9.30 1.77 10.79
N ILE A 232 9.28 0.45 10.59
CA ILE A 232 8.17 -0.41 11.00
C ILE A 232 8.64 -1.36 12.09
N ILE A 233 7.81 -1.55 13.11
CA ILE A 233 7.98 -2.59 14.12
C ILE A 233 6.89 -3.64 13.90
N PHE A 234 7.29 -4.85 13.53
CA PHE A 234 6.39 -5.97 13.31
C PHE A 234 6.14 -6.75 14.60
N CYS A 235 4.87 -6.91 14.91
CA CYS A 235 4.35 -7.76 15.96
C CYS A 235 3.43 -8.82 15.33
N ASN A 236 3.32 -10.01 15.93
CA ASN A 236 2.48 -11.06 15.34
C ASN A 236 1.00 -10.88 15.72
N TYR A 237 0.73 -10.32 16.91
CA TYR A 237 -0.61 -10.20 17.48
C TYR A 237 -0.99 -8.75 17.79
N LYS A 238 -2.29 -8.48 17.80
CA LYS A 238 -2.86 -7.17 18.18
C LYS A 238 -2.49 -6.82 19.63
N ASP A 239 -2.62 -7.76 20.55
CA ASP A 239 -2.34 -7.51 21.97
C ASP A 239 -0.87 -7.11 22.19
N THR A 240 0.05 -7.69 21.40
CA THR A 240 1.45 -7.27 21.40
C THR A 240 1.62 -5.83 20.91
N ILE A 241 0.85 -5.40 19.89
CA ILE A 241 0.89 -4.00 19.42
C ILE A 241 0.45 -3.06 20.54
N ASP A 242 -0.63 -3.38 21.24
CA ASP A 242 -1.12 -2.56 22.34
C ASP A 242 -0.09 -2.52 23.49
N TYR A 243 0.57 -3.65 23.78
CA TYR A 243 1.65 -3.74 24.76
C TYR A 243 2.85 -2.85 24.41
N VAL A 244 3.38 -2.99 23.19
CA VAL A 244 4.49 -2.18 22.68
C VAL A 244 4.10 -0.71 22.59
N SER A 245 2.88 -0.41 22.15
CA SER A 245 2.35 0.96 22.03
C SER A 245 2.35 1.67 23.37
N ASN A 246 1.83 1.02 24.42
CA ASN A 246 1.80 1.58 25.78
C ASN A 246 3.21 1.87 26.29
N HIS A 247 4.17 0.98 26.04
CA HIS A 247 5.55 1.19 26.43
C HIS A 247 6.20 2.35 25.66
N LEU A 248 6.03 2.43 24.33
CA LEU A 248 6.53 3.56 23.54
C LEU A 248 5.97 4.91 24.01
N ASN A 249 4.69 4.95 24.43
CA ASN A 249 4.08 6.17 24.98
C ASN A 249 4.74 6.63 26.28
N GLN A 250 5.23 5.71 27.13
CA GLN A 250 5.95 6.06 28.37
C GLN A 250 7.27 6.78 28.08
N TYR A 251 7.87 6.53 26.90
CA TYR A 251 9.10 7.19 26.44
C TYR A 251 8.83 8.38 25.49
N ASP A 252 7.57 8.85 25.37
CA ASP A 252 7.16 9.92 24.45
C ASP A 252 7.51 9.65 22.97
N ILE A 253 7.56 8.37 22.59
CA ILE A 253 7.87 7.94 21.23
C ILE A 253 6.58 7.89 20.41
N SER A 254 6.42 8.89 19.54
CA SER A 254 5.23 9.02 18.67
C SER A 254 5.19 7.94 17.58
N HIS A 255 4.10 7.18 17.52
CA HIS A 255 3.94 6.05 16.61
C HIS A 255 2.49 5.90 16.14
N ALA A 256 2.29 5.24 15.01
CA ALA A 256 0.99 4.80 14.52
C ALA A 256 0.84 3.28 14.74
N THR A 257 -0.39 2.80 14.90
CA THR A 257 -0.72 1.37 14.94
C THR A 257 -1.43 0.94 13.66
N TYR A 258 -1.22 -0.30 13.23
CA TYR A 258 -1.77 -0.83 11.99
C TYR A 258 -2.02 -2.35 12.05
N TYR A 259 -3.25 -2.76 12.33
CA TYR A 259 -3.59 -4.17 12.52
C TYR A 259 -4.99 -4.56 12.00
N GLY A 260 -5.25 -5.87 11.97
CA GLY A 260 -6.54 -6.44 11.59
C GLY A 260 -7.69 -6.00 12.50
N GLY A 261 -8.80 -5.53 11.94
CA GLY A 261 -9.97 -5.11 12.73
C GLY A 261 -10.02 -3.62 13.11
N MET A 262 -9.02 -2.82 12.74
CA MET A 262 -9.13 -1.36 12.80
C MET A 262 -10.21 -0.84 11.86
N GLU A 263 -10.91 0.22 12.29
CA GLU A 263 -11.81 0.98 11.42
C GLU A 263 -11.06 1.55 10.23
N GLN A 264 -11.74 1.61 9.07
CA GLN A 264 -11.13 2.03 7.82
C GLN A 264 -10.57 3.46 7.91
N ILE A 265 -11.29 4.35 8.61
CA ILE A 265 -10.87 5.74 8.79
C ILE A 265 -9.57 5.84 9.60
N ASP A 266 -9.39 4.98 10.61
CA ASP A 266 -8.21 4.99 11.47
C ASP A 266 -7.00 4.38 10.76
N ARG A 267 -7.22 3.32 9.96
CA ARG A 267 -6.19 2.78 9.05
C ARG A 267 -5.66 3.86 8.10
N GLU A 268 -6.56 4.58 7.46
CA GLU A 268 -6.17 5.65 6.53
C GLU A 268 -5.39 6.75 7.25
N ARG A 269 -5.87 7.19 8.43
CA ARG A 269 -5.16 8.20 9.24
C ARG A 269 -3.77 7.73 9.68
N ALA A 270 -3.63 6.49 10.13
CA ALA A 270 -2.34 5.91 10.53
C ALA A 270 -1.32 6.00 9.39
N LEU A 271 -1.72 5.57 8.18
CA LEU A 271 -0.85 5.60 7.00
C LEU A 271 -0.54 7.02 6.52
N VAL A 272 -1.52 7.93 6.55
CA VAL A 272 -1.29 9.34 6.21
C VAL A 272 -0.29 9.96 7.18
N LYS A 273 -0.48 9.79 8.49
CA LYS A 273 0.44 10.33 9.50
C LYS A 273 1.85 9.77 9.35
N PHE A 274 1.97 8.50 8.98
CA PHE A 274 3.25 7.87 8.70
C PHE A 274 3.93 8.46 7.46
N ARG A 275 3.22 8.52 6.31
CA ARG A 275 3.73 9.12 5.06
C ARG A 275 4.15 10.58 5.22
N ASN A 276 3.41 11.32 6.04
CA ASN A 276 3.64 12.73 6.30
C ASN A 276 4.66 13.00 7.40
N LYS A 277 5.32 11.96 7.92
CA LYS A 277 6.31 12.01 9.00
C LYS A 277 5.75 12.50 10.35
N THR A 278 4.44 12.65 10.52
CA THR A 278 3.83 12.94 11.84
C THR A 278 4.12 11.82 12.82
N HIS A 279 4.02 10.57 12.36
CA HIS A 279 4.55 9.42 13.07
C HIS A 279 5.74 8.87 12.29
N GLN A 280 6.86 8.62 12.98
CA GLN A 280 8.04 8.02 12.38
C GLN A 280 8.05 6.50 12.51
N LEU A 281 7.27 5.95 13.44
CA LEU A 281 7.13 4.52 13.64
C LEU A 281 5.73 4.05 13.27
N LEU A 282 5.65 2.87 12.65
CA LEU A 282 4.41 2.14 12.44
C LEU A 282 4.52 0.78 13.14
N LEU A 283 3.68 0.54 14.14
CA LEU A 283 3.50 -0.78 14.75
C LEU A 283 2.49 -1.57 13.93
N ALA A 284 2.88 -2.71 13.37
CA ALA A 284 2.01 -3.44 12.46
C ALA A 284 2.04 -4.95 12.63
N THR A 285 0.89 -5.59 12.36
CA THR A 285 0.83 -7.05 12.16
C THR A 285 1.16 -7.42 10.72
N ASP A 286 1.69 -8.62 10.49
CA ASP A 286 1.95 -9.16 9.15
C ASP A 286 0.80 -8.99 8.18
N LEU A 287 -0.37 -9.49 8.58
CA LEU A 287 -1.55 -9.52 7.73
C LEU A 287 -1.99 -8.12 7.32
N ALA A 288 -1.86 -7.15 8.22
CA ALA A 288 -2.27 -5.79 7.96
C ALA A 288 -1.23 -5.02 7.13
N ALA A 289 0.06 -5.28 7.33
CA ALA A 289 1.11 -4.55 6.63
C ALA A 289 1.33 -4.97 5.16
N ARG A 290 0.70 -6.06 4.70
CA ARG A 290 0.86 -6.53 3.31
C ARG A 290 0.17 -5.57 2.34
N GLY A 291 0.82 -5.29 1.20
CA GLY A 291 0.29 -4.34 0.22
C GLY A 291 0.26 -2.89 0.70
N LEU A 292 0.90 -2.55 1.82
CA LEU A 292 1.02 -1.17 2.25
C LEU A 292 1.90 -0.37 1.29
N ASP A 293 1.33 0.72 0.77
CA ASP A 293 2.11 1.77 0.12
C ASP A 293 2.62 2.77 1.16
N ILE A 294 3.83 2.48 1.62
CA ILE A 294 4.59 3.28 2.55
C ILE A 294 5.85 3.80 1.86
N PRO A 295 6.35 4.98 2.27
CA PRO A 295 7.61 5.50 1.75
C PRO A 295 8.75 4.55 2.09
N GLU A 296 9.90 4.74 1.44
CA GLU A 296 11.12 4.02 1.78
C GLU A 296 11.40 4.10 3.28
N LEU A 297 11.61 2.92 3.87
CA LEU A 297 11.89 2.74 5.28
C LEU A 297 13.39 2.66 5.48
N GLY A 298 13.93 3.37 6.47
CA GLY A 298 15.34 3.19 6.81
C GLY A 298 15.58 1.93 7.65
N PHE A 299 14.54 1.42 8.33
CA PHE A 299 14.65 0.16 9.05
C PHE A 299 13.32 -0.59 9.22
N ILE A 300 13.47 -1.88 9.51
CA ILE A 300 12.41 -2.75 10.04
C ILE A 300 12.91 -3.35 11.35
N ILE A 301 12.04 -3.46 12.35
CA ILE A 301 12.28 -4.26 13.55
C ILE A 301 11.27 -5.40 13.60
N HIS A 302 11.76 -6.63 13.66
CA HIS A 302 10.96 -7.80 14.00
C HIS A 302 10.98 -7.93 15.53
N TYR A 303 9.98 -7.36 16.22
CA TYR A 303 9.83 -7.53 17.66
C TYR A 303 9.40 -8.96 18.00
N GLN A 304 8.51 -9.51 17.16
CA GLN A 304 8.21 -10.94 17.13
C GLN A 304 8.60 -11.51 15.77
N LEU A 305 9.25 -12.68 15.77
CA LEU A 305 9.66 -13.37 14.56
C LEU A 305 8.43 -13.90 13.79
N PRO A 306 8.43 -13.82 12.46
CA PRO A 306 7.40 -14.48 11.66
C PRO A 306 7.52 -16.00 11.81
N HIS A 307 6.42 -16.71 11.60
CA HIS A 307 6.40 -18.18 11.72
C HIS A 307 6.96 -18.88 10.47
N ARG A 308 7.08 -18.18 9.34
CA ARG A 308 7.54 -18.72 8.06
C ARG A 308 8.52 -17.77 7.35
N GLU A 309 9.39 -18.34 6.53
CA GLU A 309 10.42 -17.59 5.78
C GLU A 309 9.81 -16.66 4.71
N GLU A 310 8.70 -17.06 4.08
CA GLU A 310 8.02 -16.22 3.09
C GLU A 310 7.52 -14.93 3.74
N GLU A 311 6.96 -15.01 4.95
CA GLU A 311 6.51 -13.84 5.70
C GLU A 311 7.68 -12.91 6.05
N PHE A 312 8.83 -13.47 6.43
CA PHE A 312 10.05 -12.72 6.66
C PHE A 312 10.49 -11.96 5.40
N THR A 313 10.50 -12.63 4.26
CA THR A 313 10.80 -12.03 2.95
C THR A 313 9.82 -10.91 2.60
N HIS A 314 8.52 -11.10 2.85
CA HIS A 314 7.49 -10.08 2.58
C HIS A 314 7.60 -8.84 3.50
N ARG A 315 7.93 -9.03 4.78
CA ARG A 315 8.20 -7.92 5.72
C ARG A 315 9.35 -7.08 5.17
N ASN A 316 10.43 -7.75 4.81
CA ASN A 316 11.68 -7.17 4.35
C ASN A 316 11.63 -6.55 2.94
N GLY A 317 10.70 -6.99 2.10
CA GLY A 317 10.40 -6.35 0.82
C GLY A 317 9.90 -4.90 0.93
N ARG A 318 9.66 -4.39 2.15
CA ARG A 318 9.23 -3.01 2.41
C ARG A 318 10.38 -2.01 2.58
N THR A 319 11.58 -2.48 2.93
CA THR A 319 12.83 -1.69 3.02
C THR A 319 13.72 -1.81 1.78
N ALA A 320 13.38 -2.70 0.84
CA ALA A 320 14.13 -2.98 -0.37
C ALA A 320 13.38 -2.49 -1.63
N ARG A 321 12.88 -1.25 -1.61
CA ARG A 321 12.43 -0.61 -2.84
C ARG A 321 13.69 -0.14 -3.59
N MET A 322 13.66 -0.34 -4.91
CA MET A 322 14.72 -0.08 -5.89
C MET A 322 15.54 1.17 -5.51
N HIS A 323 16.71 0.99 -4.86
CA HIS A 323 17.72 1.99 -4.42
C HIS A 323 17.95 2.25 -2.90
N SER A 324 17.27 1.61 -1.93
CA SER A 324 17.51 1.88 -0.49
C SER A 324 18.23 0.79 0.33
N SER A 325 19.29 1.17 1.04
CA SER A 325 20.07 0.36 1.98
C SER A 325 19.43 0.23 3.38
N GLY A 326 18.18 -0.26 3.46
CA GLY A 326 17.49 -0.42 4.75
C GLY A 326 18.12 -1.52 5.62
N THR A 327 18.01 -1.39 6.95
CA THR A 327 18.45 -2.45 7.90
C THR A 327 17.24 -3.14 8.54
N ALA A 328 17.20 -4.47 8.49
CA ALA A 328 16.23 -5.27 9.22
C ALA A 328 16.86 -5.76 10.54
N TYR A 329 16.27 -5.39 11.66
CA TYR A 329 16.67 -5.81 12.99
C TYR A 329 15.74 -6.90 13.50
N VAL A 330 16.31 -7.96 14.04
CA VAL A 330 15.57 -9.03 14.71
C VAL A 330 15.83 -8.91 16.21
N VAL A 331 14.79 -8.62 16.99
CA VAL A 331 14.92 -8.60 18.46
C VAL A 331 14.63 -9.99 18.99
N GLN A 332 15.65 -10.60 19.56
CA GLN A 332 15.63 -12.00 19.99
C GLN A 332 16.03 -12.08 21.45
N TRP A 333 15.31 -12.84 22.25
CA TRP A 333 15.76 -13.16 23.61
C TRP A 333 16.91 -14.17 23.57
N GLU A 334 17.92 -14.04 24.43
CA GLU A 334 19.14 -14.87 24.40
C GLU A 334 18.88 -16.39 24.42
N GLU A 335 17.80 -16.85 25.07
CA GLU A 335 17.39 -18.27 25.11
C GLU A 335 16.33 -18.64 24.04
N GLU A 336 15.91 -17.70 23.19
CA GLU A 336 14.93 -17.94 22.13
C GLU A 336 15.57 -18.65 20.93
N THR A 337 15.02 -19.82 20.57
CA THR A 337 15.41 -20.53 19.34
C THR A 337 15.04 -19.73 18.10
N VAL A 338 15.98 -19.53 17.19
CA VAL A 338 15.73 -18.86 15.90
C VAL A 338 15.59 -19.87 14.76
N PRO A 339 14.78 -19.56 13.73
CA PRO A 339 14.77 -20.33 12.51
C PRO A 339 16.14 -20.39 11.83
N ASP A 340 16.41 -21.49 11.12
CA ASP A 340 17.67 -21.76 10.41
C ASP A 340 18.13 -20.60 9.51
N PHE A 341 17.18 -19.91 8.87
CA PHE A 341 17.47 -18.77 7.99
C PHE A 341 18.02 -17.53 8.72
N LEU A 342 18.05 -17.51 10.06
CA LEU A 342 18.57 -16.42 10.89
C LEU A 342 19.82 -16.78 11.72
N GLU A 343 20.28 -18.03 11.71
CA GLU A 343 21.38 -18.48 12.58
C GLU A 343 22.70 -17.73 12.32
N ASN A 344 23.02 -17.49 11.04
CA ASN A 344 24.30 -16.91 10.61
C ASN A 344 24.30 -15.38 10.46
N ILE A 345 23.43 -14.68 11.19
CA ILE A 345 23.29 -13.23 11.09
C ILE A 345 24.12 -12.51 12.16
N ALA A 346 24.80 -11.44 11.76
CA ALA A 346 25.63 -10.63 12.65
C ALA A 346 24.82 -10.02 13.81
N ILE A 347 25.37 -10.10 15.02
CA ILE A 347 24.83 -9.43 16.20
C ILE A 347 25.21 -7.95 16.16
N GLN A 348 24.22 -7.08 16.37
CA GLN A 348 24.42 -5.64 16.51
C GLN A 348 24.53 -5.28 17.99
N GLU A 349 25.69 -4.75 18.37
CA GLU A 349 25.85 -4.09 19.66
C GLU A 349 25.14 -2.73 19.61
N LEU A 350 24.25 -2.50 20.56
CA LEU A 350 23.48 -1.26 20.63
C LEU A 350 24.30 -0.15 21.30
N SER A 351 24.22 1.05 20.73
CA SER A 351 24.74 2.27 21.35
C SER A 351 23.58 3.21 21.65
N GLU A 352 23.39 3.59 22.91
CA GLU A 352 22.29 4.47 23.34
C GLU A 352 22.61 5.96 23.18
N ASN A 353 23.30 6.32 22.10
CA ASN A 353 23.84 7.67 21.95
C ASN A 353 22.86 8.66 21.33
N ASN A 354 21.79 8.18 20.68
CA ASN A 354 20.78 9.08 20.09
C ASN A 354 19.52 9.14 20.95
N LYS A 355 18.89 10.32 20.97
CA LYS A 355 17.53 10.48 21.48
C LYS A 355 16.54 10.32 20.33
N PHE A 356 15.46 9.59 20.57
CA PHE A 356 14.32 9.58 19.67
C PHE A 356 13.54 10.87 19.86
N ALA A 357 13.72 11.87 18.98
CA ALA A 357 13.08 13.16 19.13
C ALA A 357 11.66 13.16 18.52
N PRO A 358 10.68 13.83 19.15
CA PRO A 358 9.33 13.96 18.59
C PRO A 358 9.34 14.55 17.18
N SER A 359 8.36 14.17 16.37
CA SER A 359 8.24 14.74 15.03
C SER A 359 7.95 16.25 15.07
N GLU A 360 8.65 16.98 14.20
CA GLU A 360 8.37 18.39 13.94
C GLU A 360 7.11 18.60 13.08
N TRP A 361 6.53 17.52 12.56
CA TRP A 361 5.37 17.55 11.68
C TRP A 361 4.11 17.10 12.42
N THR A 362 2.99 17.77 12.13
CA THR A 362 1.66 17.27 12.47
C THR A 362 0.77 17.24 11.23
N THR A 363 -0.23 16.39 11.23
CA THR A 363 -1.14 16.22 10.10
C THR A 363 -2.47 16.89 10.41
N LEU A 364 -2.93 17.72 9.47
CA LEU A 364 -4.24 18.33 9.52
C LEU A 364 -5.18 17.65 8.52
N PHE A 365 -6.38 17.35 8.99
CA PHE A 365 -7.50 16.94 8.16
C PHE A 365 -8.21 18.16 7.57
N ILE A 366 -8.66 18.04 6.33
CA ILE A 366 -9.43 19.05 5.61
C ILE A 366 -10.66 18.36 5.01
N SER A 367 -11.85 18.87 5.31
CA SER A 367 -13.12 18.26 4.90
C SER A 367 -13.49 18.42 3.41
N GLY A 368 -12.54 18.80 2.55
CA GLY A 368 -12.75 19.02 1.13
C GLY A 368 -11.76 18.22 0.28
N GLY A 369 -12.23 17.64 -0.81
CA GLY A 369 -11.45 16.73 -1.65
C GLY A 369 -11.63 16.95 -3.15
N ARG A 370 -11.27 15.93 -3.95
CA ARG A 370 -11.34 15.99 -5.42
C ARG A 370 -12.76 16.23 -5.94
N LYS A 371 -13.80 15.70 -5.27
CA LYS A 371 -15.20 15.94 -5.65
C LYS A 371 -15.58 17.41 -5.56
N ASP A 372 -14.95 18.15 -4.65
CA ASP A 372 -15.11 19.61 -4.52
C ASP A 372 -14.23 20.41 -5.50
N LYS A 373 -13.56 19.73 -6.46
CA LYS A 373 -12.60 20.30 -7.42
C LYS A 373 -11.38 20.95 -6.76
N ILE A 374 -11.00 20.46 -5.58
CA ILE A 374 -9.83 20.94 -4.84
C ILE A 374 -8.59 20.18 -5.31
N SER A 375 -7.55 20.92 -5.69
CA SER A 375 -6.24 20.39 -6.09
C SER A 375 -5.17 20.59 -5.01
N LYS A 376 -4.01 19.92 -5.15
CA LYS A 376 -2.87 20.06 -4.21
C LYS A 376 -2.39 21.51 -4.16
N GLY A 377 -2.32 22.16 -5.32
CA GLY A 377 -1.94 23.57 -5.43
C GLY A 377 -2.93 24.53 -4.75
N ASP A 378 -4.23 24.21 -4.74
CA ASP A 378 -5.22 25.04 -4.05
C ASP A 378 -5.02 24.99 -2.53
N LEU A 379 -4.74 23.81 -1.98
CA LEU A 379 -4.47 23.64 -0.54
C LEU A 379 -3.13 24.26 -0.14
N ALA A 380 -2.07 24.04 -0.92
CA ALA A 380 -0.78 24.70 -0.68
C ALA A 380 -0.94 26.23 -0.68
N GLY A 381 -1.66 26.77 -1.68
CA GLY A 381 -1.95 28.19 -1.78
C GLY A 381 -2.76 28.72 -0.60
N LEU A 382 -3.76 27.97 -0.11
CA LEU A 382 -4.55 28.34 1.07
C LEU A 382 -3.64 28.47 2.30
N PHE A 383 -2.85 27.44 2.59
CA PHE A 383 -2.00 27.40 3.78
C PHE A 383 -0.90 28.45 3.75
N MET A 384 -0.31 28.70 2.58
CA MET A 384 0.75 29.70 2.46
C MET A 384 0.21 31.13 2.48
N LYS A 385 -0.80 31.43 1.66
CA LYS A 385 -1.28 32.82 1.49
C LYS A 385 -2.20 33.28 2.61
N GLN A 386 -3.11 32.43 3.06
CA GLN A 386 -4.08 32.78 4.11
C GLN A 386 -3.64 32.26 5.48
N GLY A 387 -2.98 31.10 5.53
CA GLY A 387 -2.48 30.53 6.79
C GLY A 387 -1.19 31.17 7.28
N GLY A 388 -0.49 31.94 6.43
CA GLY A 388 0.79 32.58 6.77
C GLY A 388 1.97 31.61 6.90
N LEU A 389 1.86 30.41 6.30
CA LEU A 389 2.92 29.42 6.31
C LEU A 389 3.92 29.68 5.18
N LYS A 390 5.19 29.42 5.43
CA LYS A 390 6.20 29.35 4.37
C LYS A 390 6.17 28.01 3.67
N SER A 391 6.86 27.90 2.53
CA SER A 391 6.96 26.63 1.80
C SER A 391 7.62 25.52 2.62
N GLU A 392 8.54 25.87 3.52
CA GLU A 392 9.22 24.95 4.45
C GLU A 392 8.31 24.47 5.59
N ASP A 393 7.24 25.22 5.88
CA ASP A 393 6.26 24.89 6.93
C ASP A 393 5.18 23.91 6.45
N VAL A 394 5.11 23.67 5.13
CA VAL A 394 4.11 22.82 4.47
C VAL A 394 4.79 21.57 3.90
N GLY A 395 4.35 20.41 4.35
CA GLY A 395 4.87 19.12 3.90
C GLY A 395 3.95 18.45 2.89
N VAL A 396 3.86 17.12 2.98
CA VAL A 396 3.11 16.30 2.04
C VAL A 396 1.61 16.62 2.08
N ILE A 397 1.01 16.77 0.89
CA ILE A 397 -0.43 16.96 0.69
C ILE A 397 -1.01 15.73 0.00
N GLU A 398 -1.96 15.09 0.68
CA GLU A 398 -2.68 13.92 0.18
C GLU A 398 -4.16 14.30 -0.04
N ILE A 399 -4.64 14.19 -1.28
CA ILE A 399 -6.04 14.52 -1.61
C ILE A 399 -6.80 13.26 -1.98
N LYS A 400 -7.86 13.00 -1.20
CA LYS A 400 -8.84 11.95 -1.41
C LYS A 400 -10.08 12.49 -2.13
N GLN A 401 -11.06 11.62 -2.38
CA GLN A 401 -12.30 12.01 -3.06
C GLN A 401 -13.09 13.06 -2.28
N ASP A 402 -13.31 12.80 -0.98
CA ASP A 402 -14.21 13.60 -0.13
C ASP A 402 -13.45 14.48 0.90
N CYS A 403 -12.13 14.30 1.03
CA CYS A 403 -11.30 15.01 2.00
C CYS A 403 -9.86 15.16 1.53
N ALA A 404 -9.05 15.85 2.31
CA ALA A 404 -7.61 15.96 2.12
C ALA A 404 -6.88 15.99 3.46
N PHE A 405 -5.57 15.71 3.40
CA PHE A 405 -4.65 15.76 4.52
C PHE A 405 -3.42 16.57 4.14
N ILE A 406 -2.92 17.36 5.07
CA ILE A 406 -1.73 18.19 4.88
C ILE A 406 -0.82 18.09 6.09
N ALA A 407 0.47 17.85 5.85
CA ALA A 407 1.49 17.95 6.88
C ALA A 407 1.88 19.42 7.07
N VAL A 408 1.98 19.88 8.31
CA VAL A 408 2.50 21.21 8.65
C VAL A 408 3.46 21.13 9.84
N LYS A 409 4.34 22.13 9.99
CA LYS A 409 5.18 22.23 11.19
C LYS A 409 4.30 22.34 12.45
N LYS A 410 4.58 21.49 13.44
CA LYS A 410 3.78 21.34 14.68
C LYS A 410 3.60 22.65 15.42
N ASN A 411 4.64 23.48 15.49
CA ASN A 411 4.60 24.81 16.12
C ASN A 411 3.74 25.84 15.34
N LYS A 412 3.39 25.59 14.08
CA LYS A 412 2.52 26.46 13.25
C LYS A 412 1.09 25.94 13.12
N ALA A 413 0.83 24.68 13.48
CA ALA A 413 -0.44 24.02 13.28
C ALA A 413 -1.62 24.76 13.93
N ARG A 414 -1.50 25.12 15.21
CA ARG A 414 -2.56 25.80 15.96
C ARG A 414 -2.92 27.16 15.35
N SER A 415 -1.92 27.94 14.93
CA SER A 415 -2.16 29.22 14.24
C SER A 415 -2.81 29.03 12.88
N ALA A 416 -2.36 28.01 12.12
CA ALA A 416 -2.93 27.68 10.81
C ALA A 416 -4.40 27.29 10.91
N ILE A 417 -4.75 26.40 11.84
CA ILE A 417 -6.13 25.97 12.09
C ILE A 417 -7.01 27.16 12.45
N LYS A 418 -6.55 28.03 13.37
CA LYS A 418 -7.31 29.20 13.79
C LYS A 418 -7.58 30.18 12.62
N ALA A 419 -6.64 30.32 11.71
CA ALA A 419 -6.77 31.19 10.54
C ALA A 419 -7.64 30.59 9.43
N LEU A 420 -7.60 29.26 9.27
CA LEU A 420 -8.12 28.58 8.08
C LEU A 420 -9.37 27.74 8.32
N ASP A 421 -9.69 27.32 9.55
CA ASP A 421 -10.95 26.61 9.80
C ASP A 421 -12.13 27.51 9.39
N ASN A 422 -13.14 26.95 8.72
CA ASN A 422 -14.25 27.66 8.09
C ASN A 422 -13.92 28.55 6.88
N SER A 423 -12.68 28.57 6.40
CA SER A 423 -12.33 29.24 5.15
C SER A 423 -12.96 28.55 3.93
N ARG A 424 -12.91 29.23 2.78
CA ARG A 424 -13.35 28.68 1.49
C ARG A 424 -12.16 28.32 0.62
N VAL A 425 -12.20 27.10 0.08
CA VAL A 425 -11.32 26.67 -1.01
C VAL A 425 -12.20 26.43 -2.23
N LYS A 426 -11.96 27.18 -3.30
CA LYS A 426 -12.87 27.25 -4.46
C LYS A 426 -14.30 27.59 -3.98
N LYS A 427 -15.27 26.70 -4.24
CA LYS A 427 -16.67 26.88 -3.86
C LYS A 427 -17.03 26.22 -2.52
N LYS A 428 -16.13 25.43 -1.93
CA LYS A 428 -16.40 24.62 -0.73
C LYS A 428 -15.90 25.35 0.53
N LYS A 429 -16.76 25.45 1.54
CA LYS A 429 -16.35 25.79 2.90
C LYS A 429 -15.75 24.55 3.54
N VAL A 430 -14.52 24.65 4.05
CA VAL A 430 -13.78 23.51 4.61
C VAL A 430 -13.70 23.59 6.12
N ARG A 431 -13.70 22.43 6.77
CA ARG A 431 -13.33 22.26 8.17
C ARG A 431 -11.90 21.76 8.24
N ILE A 432 -11.12 22.34 9.15
CA ILE A 432 -9.71 21.99 9.34
C ILE A 432 -9.46 21.70 10.81
N ASN A 433 -8.90 20.53 11.10
CA ASN A 433 -8.52 20.14 12.45
C ASN A 433 -7.28 19.24 12.42
N GLU A 434 -6.53 19.26 13.51
CA GLU A 434 -5.46 18.29 13.76
C GLU A 434 -6.06 16.90 13.97
N ILE A 435 -5.36 15.86 13.51
CA ILE A 435 -5.81 14.46 13.64
C ILE A 435 -4.79 13.56 14.26
#